data_AF-A0A2A5J1C9-F1
#
_entry.id   AF-A0A2A5J1C9-F1
#
_cell.length_a   1.000
_cell.length_b   1.000
_cell.length_c   1.000
_cell.angle_alpha   90.00
_cell.angle_beta   90.00
_cell.angle_gamma   90.00
#
_symmetry.space_group_name_H-M   'P 1'
#
loop_
_entity.id
_entity.type
_entity.pdbx_description
1 polymer ?
#
loop_
_entity_poly.entity_id
_entity_poly.type
_entity_poly.pdbx_seq_one_letter_code
_entity_poly.pdbx_strand_id
1 'polypeptide(L)'
;MISVSPYIVVEDVKESLQYYQGIFGGDIHILNEHQDRVLHAELHLGESLLHFSDTFSRTPKPENLRLIMQFDNEEELKAVYEALEADGDVLVELQDTFFGALHGQVQDRKNGLIWILNYMK
;
A
#
# COMPACT_ATOMS: atom_id res chain seq x y z
N MET A 1 13.52 -21.18 3.49
CA MET A 1 12.92 -20.20 2.56
C MET A 1 13.15 -18.82 3.14
N ILE A 2 13.53 -17.83 2.34
CA ILE A 2 13.77 -16.45 2.78
C ILE A 2 12.68 -15.60 2.12
N SER A 3 12.03 -14.71 2.88
CA SER A 3 11.06 -13.73 2.38
C SER A 3 11.56 -12.30 2.65
N VAL A 4 11.01 -11.34 1.91
CA VAL A 4 11.29 -9.91 2.09
C VAL A 4 9.96 -9.16 2.04
N SER A 5 9.78 -8.22 2.95
CA SER A 5 8.60 -7.38 3.08
C SER A 5 9.05 -5.91 3.21
N PRO A 6 8.31 -4.96 2.61
CA PRO A 6 8.56 -3.54 2.81
C PRO A 6 8.40 -3.14 4.28
N TYR A 7 9.28 -2.25 4.75
CA TYR A 7 9.18 -1.59 6.05
C TYR A 7 8.89 -0.11 5.85
N ILE A 8 7.65 0.29 6.11
CA ILE A 8 7.11 1.60 5.79
C ILE A 8 7.02 2.41 7.09
N VAL A 9 7.73 3.54 7.14
CA VAL A 9 7.71 4.45 8.29
C VAL A 9 6.68 5.54 8.04
N VAL A 10 5.71 5.67 8.95
CA VAL A 10 4.56 6.58 8.85
C VAL A 10 4.35 7.35 10.15
N GLU A 11 3.66 8.51 10.07
CA GLU A 11 3.36 9.35 11.24
C GLU A 11 2.41 8.68 12.22
N ASP A 12 1.32 8.10 11.71
CA ASP A 12 0.33 7.36 12.49
C ASP A 12 0.12 5.98 11.88
N VAL A 13 0.62 4.94 12.56
CA VAL A 13 0.53 3.55 12.11
C VAL A 13 -0.92 3.08 12.05
N LYS A 14 -1.72 3.42 13.05
CA LYS A 14 -3.09 2.94 13.16
C LYS A 14 -3.96 3.53 12.06
N GLU A 15 -3.85 4.84 11.85
CA GLU A 15 -4.61 5.52 10.80
C GLU A 15 -4.16 5.08 9.40
N SER A 16 -2.86 4.85 9.19
CA SER A 16 -2.33 4.32 7.93
C SER A 16 -2.86 2.93 7.64
N LEU A 17 -2.87 2.05 8.64
CA LEU A 17 -3.41 0.69 8.48
C LEU A 17 -4.91 0.70 8.19
N GLN A 18 -5.68 1.54 8.86
CA GLN A 18 -7.11 1.68 8.59
C GLN A 18 -7.38 2.18 7.16
N TYR A 19 -6.59 3.15 6.69
CA TYR A 19 -6.65 3.64 5.32
C TYR A 19 -6.39 2.51 4.30
N TYR A 20 -5.26 1.81 4.43
CA TYR A 20 -4.91 0.75 3.48
C TYR A 20 -5.81 -0.48 3.59
N GLN A 21 -6.26 -0.85 4.79
CA GLN A 21 -7.25 -1.93 4.96
C GLN A 21 -8.60 -1.56 4.33
N GLY A 22 -8.99 -0.29 4.37
CA GLY A 22 -10.21 0.17 3.70
C GLY A 22 -10.16 0.07 2.17
N ILE A 23 -8.97 0.16 1.58
CA ILE A 23 -8.76 0.10 0.13
C ILE A 23 -8.48 -1.33 -0.34
N PHE A 24 -7.55 -2.02 0.32
CA PHE A 24 -7.04 -3.33 -0.11
C PHE A 24 -7.67 -4.51 0.65
N GLY A 25 -8.44 -4.25 1.70
CA GLY A 25 -8.85 -5.28 2.65
C GLY A 25 -7.67 -5.83 3.46
N GLY A 26 -7.71 -7.13 3.76
CA GLY A 26 -6.66 -7.82 4.49
C GLY A 26 -6.74 -7.71 6.02
N ASP A 27 -5.79 -8.36 6.68
CA ASP A 27 -5.77 -8.53 8.13
C ASP A 27 -4.66 -7.71 8.79
N ILE A 28 -5.04 -6.92 9.80
CA ILE A 28 -4.11 -6.11 10.58
C ILE A 28 -3.59 -6.94 11.77
N HIS A 29 -2.27 -6.99 11.91
CA HIS A 29 -1.60 -7.63 13.04
C HIS A 29 -0.76 -6.60 13.81
N ILE A 30 -1.15 -6.31 15.05
CA ILE A 30 -0.42 -5.39 15.92
C ILE A 30 0.76 -6.12 16.55
N LEU A 31 1.98 -5.65 16.28
CA LEU A 31 3.21 -6.23 16.82
C LEU A 31 3.72 -5.50 18.05
N ASN A 32 3.50 -4.19 18.11
CA ASN A 32 3.90 -3.35 19.22
C ASN A 32 2.89 -2.21 19.42
N GLU A 33 2.36 -2.12 20.62
CA GLU A 33 1.45 -1.08 21.07
C GLU A 33 1.87 -0.61 22.47
N HIS A 34 1.86 0.70 22.69
CA HIS A 34 2.21 1.29 23.97
C HIS A 34 1.34 2.52 24.23
N GLN A 35 0.67 2.55 25.40
CA GLN A 35 -0.21 3.66 25.79
C GLN A 35 -1.22 4.04 24.69
N ASP A 36 -1.94 3.04 24.17
CA ASP A 36 -2.96 3.17 23.12
C ASP A 36 -2.44 3.70 21.76
N ARG A 37 -1.12 3.74 21.57
CA ARG A 37 -0.47 4.03 20.29
C ARG A 37 0.13 2.78 19.69
N VAL A 38 -0.28 2.46 18.46
CA VAL A 38 0.35 1.40 17.67
C VAL A 38 1.69 1.92 17.16
N LEU A 39 2.76 1.23 17.52
CA LEU A 39 4.14 1.59 17.15
C LEU A 39 4.66 0.77 15.97
N HIS A 40 4.23 -0.48 15.86
CA HIS A 40 4.59 -1.38 14.77
C HIS A 40 3.47 -2.39 14.56
N ALA A 41 3.05 -2.55 13.30
CA ALA A 41 2.03 -3.49 12.91
C ALA A 41 2.22 -3.91 11.46
N GLU A 42 1.48 -4.93 11.05
CA GLU A 42 1.52 -5.51 9.71
C GLU A 42 0.13 -5.46 9.07
N LEU A 43 0.11 -5.23 7.75
CA LEU A 43 -1.05 -5.49 6.91
C LEU A 43 -0.76 -6.72 6.05
N HIS A 44 -1.58 -7.76 6.21
CA HIS A 44 -1.48 -9.02 5.48
C HIS A 44 -2.45 -8.99 4.30
N LEU A 45 -1.92 -9.07 3.09
CA LEU A 45 -2.66 -9.09 1.82
C LEU A 45 -2.41 -10.45 1.14
N GLY A 46 -3.21 -11.45 1.52
CA GLY A 46 -2.98 -12.83 1.10
C GLY A 46 -1.62 -13.34 1.62
N GLU A 47 -0.71 -13.70 0.71
CA GLU A 47 0.65 -14.11 1.05
C GLU A 47 1.65 -12.93 1.17
N SER A 48 1.22 -11.72 0.80
CA SER A 48 2.04 -10.52 0.86
C SER A 48 1.91 -9.82 2.21
N LEU A 49 2.99 -9.22 2.68
CA LEU A 49 3.06 -8.59 3.99
C LEU A 49 3.72 -7.21 3.90
N LEU A 50 3.06 -6.21 4.48
CA LEU A 50 3.57 -4.85 4.61
C LEU A 50 3.76 -4.51 6.09
N HIS A 51 4.94 -4.05 6.48
CA HIS A 51 5.15 -3.55 7.84
C HIS A 51 4.97 -2.03 7.89
N PHE A 52 4.26 -1.55 8.91
CA PHE A 52 4.09 -0.14 9.22
C PHE A 52 4.68 0.18 10.59
N SER A 53 5.53 1.20 10.65
CA SER A 53 6.26 1.61 11.86
C SER A 53 6.05 3.08 12.13
N ASP A 54 5.89 3.42 13.40
CA ASP A 54 5.89 4.81 13.87
C ASP A 54 7.28 5.41 13.59
N THR A 55 7.30 6.73 13.43
CA THR A 55 8.52 7.49 13.19
C THR A 55 9.50 7.49 14.37
N PHE A 56 9.04 7.21 15.59
CA PHE A 56 9.80 7.37 16.83
C PHE A 56 10.47 8.76 16.94
N SER A 57 9.72 9.82 16.62
CA SER A 57 10.19 11.22 16.59
C SER A 57 11.27 11.52 15.54
N ARG A 58 11.34 10.72 14.48
CA ARG A 58 12.17 10.99 13.29
C ARG A 58 11.30 11.59 12.19
N THR A 59 11.90 12.25 11.21
CA THR A 59 11.14 12.71 10.05
C THR A 59 10.74 11.50 9.19
N PRO A 60 9.45 11.24 8.97
CA PRO A 60 9.02 10.22 8.03
C PRO A 60 9.38 10.66 6.62
N LYS A 61 10.07 9.81 5.88
CA LYS A 61 10.33 10.03 4.46
C LYS A 61 10.37 8.70 3.69
N PRO A 62 9.22 8.09 3.39
CA PRO A 62 9.14 7.19 2.25
C PRO A 62 9.18 8.03 0.96
N GLU A 63 10.25 8.80 0.73
CA GLU A 63 10.40 9.54 -0.52
C GLU A 63 10.62 8.54 -1.66
N ASN A 64 9.72 8.56 -2.65
CA ASN A 64 9.77 7.71 -3.84
C ASN A 64 9.70 6.19 -3.58
N LEU A 65 9.14 5.75 -2.44
CA LEU A 65 8.88 4.33 -2.23
C LEU A 65 7.78 3.87 -3.20
N ARG A 66 8.10 2.86 -4.01
CA ARG A 66 7.22 2.26 -5.01
C ARG A 66 6.91 0.83 -4.63
N LEU A 67 5.63 0.48 -4.60
CA LEU A 67 5.14 -0.86 -4.28
C LEU A 67 4.39 -1.39 -5.51
N ILE A 68 4.76 -2.59 -5.94
CA ILE A 68 4.07 -3.25 -7.06
C ILE A 68 3.05 -4.22 -6.48
N MET A 69 1.80 -4.07 -6.92
CA MET A 69 0.71 -4.99 -6.64
C MET A 69 0.38 -5.75 -7.92
N GLN A 70 0.41 -7.07 -7.83
CA GLN A 70 -0.02 -7.97 -8.88
C GLN A 70 -1.42 -8.48 -8.53
N PHE A 71 -2.36 -8.29 -9.43
CA PHE A 71 -3.72 -8.76 -9.32
C PHE A 71 -3.92 -9.97 -10.22
N ASP A 72 -4.79 -10.87 -9.77
CA ASP A 72 -5.29 -12.01 -10.55
C ASP A 72 -6.70 -11.76 -11.09
N ASN A 73 -7.31 -10.62 -10.73
CA ASN A 73 -8.64 -10.20 -11.14
C ASN A 73 -8.61 -8.74 -11.64
N GLU A 74 -9.06 -8.54 -12.89
CA GLU A 74 -9.17 -7.21 -13.50
C GLU A 74 -10.13 -6.27 -12.74
N GLU A 75 -11.25 -6.80 -12.23
CA GLU A 75 -12.25 -6.02 -11.49
C GLU A 75 -11.70 -5.52 -10.16
N GLU A 76 -10.91 -6.35 -9.47
CA GLU A 76 -10.27 -5.99 -8.21
C GLU A 76 -9.23 -4.90 -8.42
N LEU A 77 -8.41 -5.02 -9.48
CA LEU A 77 -7.46 -3.99 -9.85
C LEU A 77 -8.17 -2.65 -10.12
N LYS A 78 -9.28 -2.65 -10.86
CA LYS A 78 -10.05 -1.43 -11.15
C LYS A 78 -10.62 -0.82 -9.88
N ALA A 79 -11.21 -1.62 -8.99
CA ALA A 79 -11.75 -1.14 -7.73
C ALA A 79 -10.66 -0.49 -6.84
N VAL A 80 -9.48 -1.12 -6.76
CA VAL A 80 -8.34 -0.56 -6.02
C VAL A 80 -7.81 0.72 -6.68
N TYR A 81 -7.71 0.74 -8.00
CA TYR A 81 -7.28 1.93 -8.75
C TYR A 81 -8.24 3.11 -8.49
N GLU A 82 -9.55 2.90 -8.63
CA GLU A 82 -10.59 3.90 -8.37
C GLU A 82 -10.54 4.43 -6.92
N ALA A 83 -10.34 3.54 -5.95
CA ALA A 83 -10.22 3.93 -4.54
C ALA A 83 -8.96 4.75 -4.25
N LEU A 84 -7.83 4.43 -4.90
CA LEU A 84 -6.59 5.17 -4.75
C LEU A 84 -6.64 6.52 -5.48
N GLU A 85 -7.21 6.60 -6.68
CA GLU A 85 -7.26 7.86 -7.44
C GLU A 85 -8.23 8.89 -6.83
N ALA A 86 -9.24 8.44 -6.08
CA ALA A 86 -10.23 9.31 -5.45
C ALA A 86 -9.62 10.36 -4.51
N ASP A 87 -8.50 10.03 -3.86
CA ASP A 87 -7.71 10.93 -3.00
C ASP A 87 -6.21 10.74 -3.24
N GLY A 88 -5.80 10.58 -4.50
CA GLY A 88 -4.43 10.33 -4.91
C GLY A 88 -4.00 11.17 -6.11
N ASP A 89 -2.69 11.20 -6.37
CA ASP A 89 -2.14 11.77 -7.60
C ASP A 89 -1.91 10.64 -8.61
N VAL A 90 -2.68 10.63 -9.70
CA VAL A 90 -2.48 9.69 -10.82
C VAL A 90 -1.18 10.05 -11.54
N LEU A 91 -0.19 9.16 -11.47
CA LEU A 91 1.09 9.31 -12.15
C LEU A 91 1.06 8.67 -13.54
N VAL A 92 0.33 7.56 -13.67
CA VAL A 92 0.08 6.85 -14.92
C VAL A 92 -1.38 6.38 -14.90
N GLU A 93 -2.18 6.87 -15.85
CA GLU A 93 -3.57 6.44 -16.02
C GLU A 93 -3.65 4.93 -16.29
N LEU A 94 -4.72 4.30 -15.81
CA LEU A 94 -4.95 2.89 -16.01
C LEU A 94 -5.17 2.58 -17.49
N GLN A 95 -4.29 1.77 -18.06
CA GLN A 95 -4.27 1.51 -19.50
C GLN A 95 -3.73 0.14 -19.85
N ASP A 96 -4.10 -0.35 -21.04
CA ASP A 96 -3.52 -1.54 -21.63
C ASP A 96 -2.11 -1.26 -22.14
N THR A 97 -1.18 -2.15 -21.80
CA THR A 97 0.22 -2.06 -22.20
C THR A 97 0.52 -2.99 -23.37
N PHE A 98 1.59 -2.67 -24.12
CA PHE A 98 2.04 -3.48 -25.26
C PHE A 98 2.49 -4.90 -24.88
N PHE A 99 2.74 -5.16 -23.59
CA PHE A 99 3.16 -6.45 -23.05
C PHE A 99 2.00 -7.24 -22.40
N GLY A 100 0.75 -6.84 -22.65
CA GLY A 100 -0.44 -7.62 -22.28
C GLY A 100 -0.88 -7.44 -20.83
N ALA A 101 -0.53 -6.33 -20.19
CA ALA A 101 -1.00 -6.00 -18.85
C ALA A 101 -1.99 -4.84 -18.88
N LEU A 102 -2.94 -4.84 -17.94
CA LEU A 102 -3.60 -3.61 -17.49
C LEU A 102 -2.72 -2.99 -16.39
N HIS A 103 -2.26 -1.75 -16.59
CA HIS A 103 -1.26 -1.09 -15.74
C HIS A 103 -1.68 0.32 -15.34
N GLY A 104 -1.39 0.70 -14.09
CA GLY A 104 -1.56 2.08 -13.61
C GLY A 104 -0.63 2.42 -12.44
N GLN A 105 -0.45 3.71 -12.17
CA GLN A 105 0.34 4.20 -11.03
C GLN A 105 -0.36 5.37 -10.34
N VAL A 106 -0.54 5.25 -9.04
CA VAL A 106 -1.14 6.29 -8.19
C VAL A 106 -0.25 6.55 -6.98
N GLN A 107 0.04 7.81 -6.70
CA GLN A 107 0.65 8.23 -5.45
C GLN A 107 -0.45 8.56 -4.44
N ASP A 108 -0.49 7.85 -3.31
CA ASP A 108 -1.49 8.13 -2.27
C ASP A 108 -1.18 9.45 -1.54
N ARG A 109 -2.22 10.17 -1.12
CA ARG A 109 -2.04 11.39 -0.30
C ARG A 109 -1.71 11.10 1.15
N LYS A 110 -2.12 9.93 1.67
CA LYS A 110 -2.04 9.60 3.10
C LYS A 110 -0.60 9.53 3.61
N ASN A 111 0.26 8.84 2.87
CA ASN A 111 1.66 8.59 3.21
C ASN A 111 2.61 8.88 2.03
N GLY A 112 2.09 9.24 0.85
CA GLY A 112 2.93 9.57 -0.30
C GLY A 112 3.53 8.37 -1.02
N LEU A 113 3.03 7.15 -0.76
CA LEU A 113 3.54 5.94 -1.40
C LEU A 113 3.04 5.85 -2.84
N ILE A 114 3.88 5.32 -3.72
CA ILE A 114 3.52 5.11 -5.12
C ILE A 114 3.11 3.64 -5.30
N TRP A 115 1.85 3.43 -5.61
CA TRP A 115 1.27 2.12 -5.90
C TRP A 115 1.30 1.87 -7.40
N ILE A 116 1.94 0.79 -7.81
CA ILE A 116 2.03 0.32 -9.18
C ILE A 116 1.14 -0.91 -9.30
N LEU A 117 0.05 -0.79 -10.05
CA LEU A 117 -0.96 -1.84 -10.16
C LEU A 117 -0.79 -2.56 -11.50
N ASN A 118 -0.77 -3.90 -11.47
CA ASN A 118 -0.67 -4.74 -12.65
C ASN A 118 -1.66 -5.90 -12.62
N TYR A 119 -2.32 -6.15 -13.74
CA TYR A 119 -3.06 -7.38 -14.03
C TYR A 119 -2.59 -7.91 -15.38
N MET A 120 -2.14 -9.17 -15.44
CA MET A 120 -1.73 -9.80 -16.69
C MET A 120 -2.96 -10.45 -17.35
N LYS A 121 -3.21 -10.13 -18.62
CA LYS A 121 -4.33 -10.68 -19.40
C LYS A 121 -4.03 -12.07 -19.97
#